data_AF-A0A4V1J2I8-F1
#
_entry.id   AF-A0A4V1J2I8-F1
#
_cell.length_a   1.000
_cell.length_b   1.000
_cell.length_c   1.000
_cell.angle_alpha   90.00
_cell.angle_beta   90.00
_cell.angle_gamma   90.00
#
_symmetry.space_group_name_H-M   'P 1'
#
loop_
_entity.id
_entity.type
_entity.pdbx_description
1 polymer ?
#
loop_
_entity_poly.entity_id
_entity_poly.type
_entity_poly.pdbx_seq_one_letter_code
_entity_poly.pdbx_strand_id
1 'polypeptide(L)'
;CNGDPTLLGVWASEELAFKSRIPTFVSLSGSVLEIRAELLEQCPDGISPFNKFIQHMFDEKVIDIRVSATKSDNNKANLTPWLYNVLTLMQVEFKAPIPENLDQAPNFLPHGRSNVTLNLLDIEFLAGSESDIAFNMGFDGSVNVALPVENKGFEVLASHVISDMTIYTEKELIALVLIRNGSLALSSNSSTSTNSVDCKFTDLTVRVTKPDPIGSAISSILSDTELPVFQYLSHIHEACLKSRLFTTKLSNLTIGSANLSIPYAAFQKDSKRTNSSESFFNWLLHHANMLLGQIVYDSSSADELAVLVDCDINNPVKMSFASSDAISFEYFFNSSQVGTISMDSLTVERTDLRQAVWVKIVLKKSPVDGVGPVLSALISGDPVKFDMKGTQSKQGLGKLLQHVHLQNIILPPLQFNRRNDDAGIACE
;
A
#
# COMPACT_ATOMS: atom_id res chain seq x y z
N CYS A 1 19.39 -13.57 29.50
CA CYS A 1 20.04 -14.76 28.89
C CYS A 1 20.17 -15.92 29.87
N ASN A 2 20.45 -15.66 31.15
CA ASN A 2 20.78 -16.70 32.14
C ASN A 2 19.57 -17.22 32.94
N GLY A 3 18.35 -16.77 32.60
CA GLY A 3 17.13 -17.09 33.34
C GLY A 3 16.86 -16.19 34.56
N ASP A 4 17.77 -15.27 34.87
CA ASP A 4 17.63 -14.38 36.02
C ASP A 4 16.52 -13.33 35.82
N PRO A 5 15.68 -13.08 36.84
CA PRO A 5 14.63 -12.07 36.76
C PRO A 5 15.22 -10.65 36.75
N THR A 6 14.65 -9.80 35.91
CA THR A 6 15.04 -8.38 35.80
C THR A 6 13.87 -7.48 36.17
N LEU A 7 14.12 -6.49 37.03
CA LEU A 7 13.09 -5.52 37.44
C LEU A 7 12.81 -4.54 36.29
N LEU A 8 11.60 -4.63 35.71
CA LEU A 8 11.11 -3.77 34.64
C LEU A 8 10.40 -2.50 35.15
N GLY A 9 9.78 -2.55 36.33
CA GLY A 9 9.00 -1.44 36.87
C GLY A 9 8.36 -1.80 38.20
N VAL A 10 7.72 -0.80 38.81
CA VAL A 10 6.91 -1.00 40.02
C VAL A 10 5.45 -0.89 39.62
N TRP A 11 4.68 -1.90 40.03
CA TRP A 11 3.28 -2.04 39.71
C TRP A 11 2.47 -2.06 40.99
N ALA A 12 1.32 -1.41 40.98
CA ALA A 12 0.38 -1.34 42.08
C ALA A 12 -1.01 -1.77 41.60
N SER A 13 -1.74 -2.49 42.45
CA SER A 13 -3.17 -2.73 42.30
C SER A 13 -3.95 -1.84 43.27
N GLU A 14 -5.24 -1.67 43.00
CA GLU A 14 -6.18 -1.26 44.02
C GLU A 14 -6.35 -2.37 45.09
N GLU A 15 -7.04 -2.05 46.18
CA GLU A 15 -7.36 -3.01 47.23
C GLU A 15 -8.18 -4.18 46.68
N LEU A 16 -7.74 -5.42 46.94
CA LEU A 16 -8.36 -6.62 46.41
C LEU A 16 -9.32 -7.24 47.41
N ALA A 17 -10.59 -7.36 47.03
CA ALA A 17 -11.61 -8.07 47.81
C ALA A 17 -11.95 -9.42 47.16
N PHE A 18 -11.49 -10.52 47.78
CA PHE A 18 -11.80 -11.87 47.32
C PHE A 18 -13.17 -12.31 47.82
N LYS A 19 -14.10 -12.58 46.89
CA LYS A 19 -15.42 -13.16 47.19
C LYS A 19 -15.43 -14.65 46.83
N SER A 20 -16.02 -15.47 47.70
CA SER A 20 -16.13 -16.91 47.45
C SER A 20 -16.90 -17.20 46.16
N ARG A 21 -16.35 -18.07 45.31
CA ARG A 21 -16.94 -18.55 44.04
C ARG A 21 -17.16 -17.49 42.96
N ILE A 22 -16.57 -16.29 43.09
CA ILE A 22 -16.64 -15.24 42.06
C ILE A 22 -15.21 -14.94 41.58
N PRO A 23 -14.95 -14.93 40.25
CA PRO A 23 -13.68 -14.47 39.72
C PRO A 23 -13.36 -13.06 40.23
N THR A 24 -12.16 -12.89 40.80
CA THR A 24 -11.67 -11.58 41.24
C THR A 24 -10.83 -10.99 40.11
N PHE A 25 -11.26 -9.85 39.59
CA PHE A 25 -10.54 -9.11 38.55
C PHE A 25 -9.57 -8.13 39.21
N VAL A 26 -8.31 -8.17 38.80
CA VAL A 26 -7.24 -7.33 39.36
C VAL A 26 -6.76 -6.39 38.27
N SER A 27 -6.92 -5.09 38.50
CA SER A 27 -6.30 -4.06 37.66
C SER A 27 -4.94 -3.70 38.23
N LEU A 28 -3.90 -3.84 37.42
CA LEU A 28 -2.55 -3.41 37.75
C LEU A 28 -2.20 -2.15 36.96
N SER A 29 -1.62 -1.18 37.65
CA SER A 29 -1.11 0.05 37.05
C SER A 29 0.34 0.25 37.48
N GLY A 30 1.17 0.74 36.57
CA GLY A 30 2.58 0.95 36.82
C GLY A 30 3.22 1.72 35.67
N SER A 31 4.45 2.14 35.88
CA SER A 31 5.25 2.79 34.84
C SER A 31 6.58 2.08 34.67
N VAL A 32 6.98 1.95 33.41
CA VAL A 32 8.32 1.53 33.01
C VAL A 32 9.05 2.80 32.59
N LEU A 33 10.11 3.15 33.33
CA LEU A 33 10.90 4.35 33.04
C LEU A 33 11.99 4.08 32.00
N GLU A 34 12.61 2.90 32.07
CA GLU A 34 13.68 2.46 31.18
C GLU A 34 13.68 0.93 31.10
N ILE A 35 13.97 0.37 29.93
CA ILE A 35 14.25 -1.06 29.80
C ILE A 35 15.73 -1.28 30.08
N ARG A 36 16.03 -2.14 31.06
CA ARG A 36 17.42 -2.39 31.44
C ARG A 36 18.22 -3.02 30.30
N ALA A 37 19.50 -2.63 30.21
CA ALA A 37 20.41 -3.06 29.14
C ALA A 37 20.52 -4.60 29.03
N GLU A 38 20.45 -5.34 30.14
CA GLU A 38 20.58 -6.80 30.14
C GLU A 38 19.44 -7.51 29.37
N LEU A 39 18.31 -6.84 29.17
CA LEU A 39 17.19 -7.35 28.36
C LEU A 39 17.37 -7.05 26.86
N LEU A 40 18.23 -6.08 26.52
CA LEU A 40 18.49 -5.63 25.16
C LEU A 40 19.76 -6.24 24.58
N GLU A 41 20.70 -6.65 25.43
CA GLU A 41 21.95 -7.31 25.03
C GLU A 41 21.70 -8.70 24.40
N GLN A 42 22.54 -9.05 23.42
CA GLN A 42 22.46 -10.34 22.74
C GLN A 42 22.88 -11.47 23.68
N CYS A 43 22.08 -12.54 23.69
CA CYS A 43 22.47 -13.79 24.33
C CYS A 43 23.50 -14.57 23.48
N PRO A 44 24.07 -15.67 24.01
CA PRO A 44 25.03 -16.50 23.26
C PRO A 44 24.50 -17.06 21.92
N ASP A 45 23.18 -17.16 21.77
CA ASP A 45 22.51 -17.54 20.53
C ASP A 45 22.26 -16.36 19.56
N GLY A 46 22.77 -15.17 19.89
CA GLY A 46 22.67 -13.96 19.07
C GLY A 46 21.35 -13.20 19.19
N ILE A 47 20.40 -13.67 20.00
CA ILE A 47 19.06 -13.05 20.14
C ILE A 47 18.90 -12.47 21.55
N SER A 48 18.49 -11.20 21.64
CA SER A 48 18.25 -10.56 22.94
C SER A 48 17.00 -11.12 23.64
N PRO A 49 16.93 -11.08 24.99
CA PRO A 49 15.70 -11.42 25.71
C PRO A 49 14.47 -10.65 25.22
N PHE A 50 14.65 -9.37 24.86
CA PHE A 50 13.59 -8.54 24.30
C PHE A 50 13.07 -9.06 22.95
N ASN A 51 13.98 -9.46 22.04
CA ASN A 51 13.57 -10.04 20.75
C ASN A 51 12.85 -11.38 20.94
N LYS A 52 13.32 -12.23 21.88
CA LYS A 52 12.63 -13.48 22.23
C LYS A 52 11.23 -13.24 22.78
N PHE A 53 11.09 -12.22 23.63
CA PHE A 53 9.79 -11.83 24.17
C PHE A 53 8.83 -11.40 23.05
N ILE A 54 9.27 -10.53 22.14
CA ILE A 54 8.46 -10.11 20.99
C ILE A 54 8.07 -11.31 20.12
N GLN A 55 9.03 -12.17 19.79
CA GLN A 55 8.78 -13.36 18.96
C GLN A 55 7.75 -14.30 19.62
N HIS A 56 7.90 -14.58 20.91
CA HIS A 56 6.96 -15.41 21.68
C HIS A 56 5.54 -14.80 21.71
N MET A 57 5.43 -13.46 21.81
CA MET A 57 4.12 -12.80 21.74
C MET A 57 3.43 -13.03 20.38
N PHE A 58 4.16 -12.98 19.27
CA PHE A 58 3.59 -13.19 17.94
C PHE A 58 3.33 -14.68 17.64
N ASP A 59 4.21 -15.58 18.08
CA ASP A 59 4.14 -17.01 17.79
C ASP A 59 3.10 -17.73 18.66
N GLU A 60 3.11 -17.49 19.98
CA GLU A 60 2.26 -18.21 20.93
C GLU A 60 0.98 -17.46 21.27
N LYS A 61 0.90 -16.15 20.95
CA LYS A 61 -0.25 -15.27 21.24
C LYS A 61 -0.65 -15.28 22.71
N VAL A 62 0.30 -15.56 23.60
CA VAL A 62 0.14 -15.54 25.04
C VAL A 62 1.34 -14.86 25.67
N ILE A 63 1.15 -14.34 26.87
CA ILE A 63 2.20 -13.84 27.75
C ILE A 63 2.21 -14.74 28.97
N ASP A 64 3.32 -15.43 29.19
CA ASP A 64 3.55 -16.19 30.42
C ASP A 64 3.89 -15.22 31.57
N ILE A 65 2.97 -15.13 32.55
CA ILE A 65 3.12 -14.29 33.74
C ILE A 65 3.41 -15.19 34.93
N ARG A 66 4.53 -14.96 35.60
CA ARG A 66 4.88 -15.62 36.87
C ARG A 66 4.73 -14.67 38.03
N VAL A 67 3.92 -15.05 39.01
CA VAL A 67 3.66 -14.24 40.21
C VAL A 67 4.23 -14.95 41.44
N SER A 68 4.96 -14.20 42.26
CA SER A 68 5.43 -14.65 43.58
C SER A 68 5.53 -13.48 44.54
N ALA A 69 5.62 -13.79 45.83
CA ALA A 69 5.78 -12.82 46.90
C ALA A 69 7.10 -13.07 47.63
N THR A 70 7.84 -11.99 47.92
CA THR A 70 9.00 -12.05 48.80
C THR A 70 8.56 -12.30 50.24
N LYS A 71 9.26 -13.17 50.98
CA LYS A 71 9.03 -13.35 52.43
C LYS A 71 9.44 -12.09 53.18
N SER A 72 8.46 -11.30 53.62
CA SER A 72 8.68 -10.06 54.39
C SER A 72 7.50 -9.80 55.32
N ASP A 73 7.75 -9.07 56.43
CA ASP A 73 6.70 -8.69 57.38
C ASP A 73 5.63 -7.82 56.71
N ASN A 74 6.03 -6.97 55.77
CA ASN A 74 5.11 -6.15 54.99
C ASN A 74 4.15 -7.01 54.14
N ASN A 75 4.66 -8.03 53.44
CA ASN A 75 3.80 -8.90 52.63
C ASN A 75 2.93 -9.81 53.51
N LYS A 76 3.44 -10.25 54.66
CA LYS A 76 2.69 -11.04 55.64
C LYS A 76 1.51 -10.26 56.23
N ALA A 77 1.66 -8.95 56.42
CA ALA A 77 0.61 -8.07 56.94
C ALA A 77 -0.45 -7.70 55.88
N ASN A 78 -0.03 -7.54 54.61
CA ASN A 78 -0.91 -7.05 53.54
C ASN A 78 -1.59 -8.15 52.71
N LEU A 79 -1.08 -9.39 52.73
CA LEU A 79 -1.69 -10.53 52.04
C LEU A 79 -2.50 -11.40 53.00
N THR A 80 -3.57 -12.02 52.49
CA THR A 80 -4.28 -13.04 53.27
C THR A 80 -3.33 -14.21 53.59
N PRO A 81 -3.41 -14.85 54.78
CA PRO A 81 -2.40 -15.82 55.21
C PRO A 81 -2.19 -16.98 54.24
N TRP A 82 -3.26 -17.47 53.61
CA TRP A 82 -3.17 -18.56 52.64
C TRP A 82 -2.48 -18.10 51.35
N LEU A 83 -2.79 -16.89 50.84
CA LEU A 83 -2.20 -16.34 49.63
C LEU A 83 -0.72 -16.00 49.85
N TYR A 84 -0.38 -15.44 51.01
CA TYR A 84 1.01 -15.23 51.42
C TYR A 84 1.80 -16.54 51.41
N ASN A 85 1.25 -17.61 52.01
CA ASN A 85 1.92 -18.90 52.05
C ASN A 85 2.09 -19.48 50.63
N VAL A 86 1.08 -19.40 49.77
CA VAL A 86 1.19 -19.89 48.39
C VAL A 86 2.24 -19.10 47.60
N LEU A 87 2.13 -17.77 47.54
CA LEU A 87 3.01 -16.92 46.73
C LEU A 87 4.46 -16.86 47.23
N THR A 88 4.71 -17.16 48.51
CA THR A 88 6.08 -17.22 49.08
C THR A 88 6.71 -18.62 49.02
N LEU A 89 5.91 -19.68 48.76
CA LEU A 89 6.40 -21.06 48.62
C LEU A 89 6.58 -21.48 47.16
N MET A 90 5.77 -20.95 46.25
CA MET A 90 5.82 -21.28 44.83
C MET A 90 5.54 -20.07 43.96
N GLN A 91 6.08 -20.10 42.74
CA GLN A 91 5.69 -19.17 41.67
C GLN A 91 4.41 -19.70 41.04
N VAL A 92 3.38 -18.85 40.98
CA VAL A 92 2.14 -19.19 40.27
C VAL A 92 2.27 -18.69 38.84
N GLU A 93 2.09 -19.59 37.89
CA GLU A 93 2.16 -19.30 36.46
C GLU A 93 0.75 -19.08 35.91
N PHE A 94 0.58 -18.01 35.14
CA PHE A 94 -0.64 -17.70 34.41
C PHE A 94 -0.30 -17.41 32.96
N LYS A 95 -1.09 -17.94 32.03
CA LYS A 95 -1.01 -17.56 30.62
C LYS A 95 -2.05 -16.48 30.37
N ALA A 96 -1.59 -15.26 30.15
CA ALA A 96 -2.46 -14.18 29.73
C ALA A 96 -2.58 -14.26 28.20
N PRO A 97 -3.76 -14.55 27.63
CA PRO A 97 -3.92 -14.47 26.19
C PRO A 97 -3.64 -13.04 25.76
N ILE A 98 -2.82 -12.89 24.73
CA ILE A 98 -2.78 -11.64 23.99
C ILE A 98 -4.16 -11.52 23.34
N PRO A 99 -4.87 -10.39 23.48
CA PRO A 99 -6.21 -10.25 22.93
C PRO A 99 -6.23 -10.74 21.48
N GLU A 100 -7.05 -11.75 21.17
CA GLU A 100 -7.17 -12.35 19.81
C GLU A 100 -7.45 -11.29 18.74
N ASN A 101 -7.98 -10.15 19.19
CA ASN A 101 -8.17 -8.93 18.42
C ASN A 101 -6.86 -8.21 18.05
N LEU A 102 -5.65 -8.73 18.24
CA LEU A 102 -4.48 -8.18 17.54
C LEU A 102 -4.47 -8.56 16.05
N ASP A 103 -4.98 -9.75 15.74
CA ASP A 103 -5.15 -10.23 14.36
C ASP A 103 -6.54 -9.96 13.80
N GLN A 104 -7.53 -9.81 14.70
CA GLN A 104 -8.93 -9.55 14.35
C GLN A 104 -9.42 -8.16 14.75
N ALA A 105 -8.64 -7.24 15.34
CA ALA A 105 -9.14 -5.89 15.56
C ALA A 105 -9.35 -5.26 14.19
N PRO A 106 -10.59 -5.15 13.72
CA PRO A 106 -10.88 -4.43 12.49
C PRO A 106 -10.96 -2.92 12.84
N ASN A 107 -10.20 -2.51 13.87
CA ASN A 107 -10.35 -1.29 14.66
C ASN A 107 -9.04 -0.55 14.93
N PHE A 108 -7.86 -1.13 14.65
CA PHE A 108 -6.62 -0.34 14.67
C PHE A 108 -6.60 0.66 13.52
N LEU A 109 -7.21 0.27 12.42
CA LEU A 109 -7.76 1.16 11.44
C LEU A 109 -9.19 1.38 11.92
N PRO A 110 -9.60 2.60 12.32
CA PRO A 110 -10.96 2.81 12.82
C PRO A 110 -11.95 2.17 11.85
N HIS A 111 -13.06 1.59 12.34
CA HIS A 111 -14.19 1.11 11.52
C HIS A 111 -14.86 2.21 10.64
N GLY A 112 -14.16 3.30 10.33
CA GLY A 112 -14.44 4.27 9.30
C GLY A 112 -13.18 4.51 8.45
N ARG A 113 -13.39 4.89 7.18
CA ARG A 113 -12.37 5.31 6.20
C ARG A 113 -11.07 5.79 6.87
N SER A 114 -10.07 4.93 6.97
CA SER A 114 -8.78 5.34 7.53
C SER A 114 -8.10 6.20 6.49
N ASN A 115 -7.79 7.45 6.84
CA ASN A 115 -7.15 8.35 5.90
C ASN A 115 -5.69 7.92 5.74
N VAL A 116 -5.42 7.19 4.67
CA VAL A 116 -4.08 6.97 4.15
C VAL A 116 -3.71 8.21 3.33
N THR A 117 -2.63 8.88 3.72
CA THR A 117 -2.06 9.99 2.94
C THR A 117 -0.82 9.47 2.24
N LEU A 118 -0.76 9.63 0.92
CA LEU A 118 0.41 9.27 0.12
C LEU A 118 1.13 10.54 -0.31
N ASN A 119 2.37 10.69 0.14
CA ASN A 119 3.22 11.83 -0.17
C ASN A 119 4.03 11.59 -1.44
N LEU A 120 4.58 10.37 -1.59
CA LEU A 120 5.39 9.96 -2.73
C LEU A 120 5.13 8.49 -3.07
N LEU A 121 5.02 8.21 -4.37
CA LEU A 121 5.03 6.85 -4.92
C LEU A 121 5.84 6.87 -6.21
N ASP A 122 6.97 6.18 -6.21
CA ASP A 122 7.82 5.99 -7.40
C ASP A 122 7.83 4.50 -7.75
N ILE A 123 7.72 4.18 -9.04
CA ILE A 123 7.65 2.80 -9.53
C ILE A 123 8.49 2.67 -10.81
N GLU A 124 9.41 1.72 -10.81
CA GLU A 124 10.25 1.37 -11.95
C GLU A 124 10.05 -0.11 -12.29
N PHE A 125 9.53 -0.40 -13.48
CA PHE A 125 9.30 -1.78 -13.92
C PHE A 125 10.61 -2.44 -14.35
N LEU A 126 10.85 -3.64 -13.81
CA LEU A 126 12.00 -4.46 -14.16
C LEU A 126 11.65 -5.28 -15.39
N ALA A 127 12.40 -5.08 -16.48
CA ALA A 127 12.27 -5.91 -17.66
C ALA A 127 12.72 -7.35 -17.32
N GLY A 128 11.80 -8.30 -17.17
CA GLY A 128 12.17 -9.67 -16.83
C GLY A 128 11.03 -10.69 -16.87
N SER A 129 11.11 -11.60 -17.85
CA SER A 129 10.30 -12.82 -18.05
C SER A 129 8.80 -12.62 -18.33
N GLU A 130 8.27 -13.37 -19.30
CA GLU A 130 6.92 -13.22 -19.85
C GLU A 130 5.77 -13.48 -18.87
N SER A 131 6.02 -13.96 -17.65
CA SER A 131 4.95 -14.34 -16.70
C SER A 131 4.86 -13.51 -15.43
N ASP A 132 5.94 -12.84 -15.02
CA ASP A 132 6.07 -12.25 -13.69
C ASP A 132 6.25 -10.74 -13.80
N ILE A 133 5.44 -9.98 -13.05
CA ILE A 133 5.56 -8.52 -13.03
C ILE A 133 6.49 -8.17 -11.88
N ALA A 134 7.67 -7.66 -12.21
CA ALA A 134 8.63 -7.20 -11.22
C ALA A 134 8.82 -5.69 -11.34
N PHE A 135 8.88 -4.99 -10.22
CA PHE A 135 9.14 -3.56 -10.18
C PHE A 135 9.88 -3.17 -8.90
N ASN A 136 10.71 -2.13 -9.01
CA ASN A 136 11.21 -1.39 -7.87
C ASN A 136 10.19 -0.32 -7.49
N MET A 137 10.05 -0.04 -6.20
CA MET A 137 9.13 0.95 -5.67
C MET A 137 9.78 1.79 -4.56
N GLY A 138 9.54 3.09 -4.62
CA GLY A 138 9.74 4.03 -3.52
C GLY A 138 8.39 4.50 -2.99
N PHE A 139 8.23 4.56 -1.67
CA PHE A 139 6.97 4.89 -1.00
C PHE A 139 7.20 5.83 0.18
N ASP A 140 6.42 6.90 0.26
CA ASP A 140 6.32 7.79 1.43
C ASP A 140 4.85 8.08 1.70
N GLY A 141 4.35 7.72 2.88
CA GLY A 141 2.97 7.93 3.26
C GLY A 141 2.73 7.84 4.75
N SER A 142 1.51 8.18 5.17
CA SER A 142 1.09 8.12 6.56
C SER A 142 -0.30 7.50 6.70
N VAL A 143 -0.51 6.78 7.79
CA VAL A 143 -1.77 6.09 8.11
C VAL A 143 -2.19 6.46 9.52
N ASN A 144 -3.41 6.96 9.67
CA ASN A 144 -3.97 7.20 11.00
C ASN A 144 -4.43 5.87 11.62
N VAL A 145 -3.95 5.60 12.84
CA VAL A 145 -4.27 4.39 13.59
C VAL A 145 -4.87 4.71 14.96
N ALA A 146 -5.88 3.95 15.35
CA ALA A 146 -6.48 3.98 16.67
C ALA A 146 -5.80 2.92 17.54
N LEU A 147 -4.86 3.35 18.40
CA LEU A 147 -4.20 2.47 19.35
C LEU A 147 -4.87 2.60 20.72
N PRO A 148 -4.99 1.50 21.50
CA PRO A 148 -5.53 1.51 22.85
C PRO A 148 -4.48 2.02 23.86
N VAL A 149 -3.81 3.13 23.55
CA VAL A 149 -2.82 3.79 24.41
C VAL A 149 -3.24 5.23 24.61
N GLU A 150 -3.01 5.77 25.81
CA GLU A 150 -3.29 7.17 26.09
C GLU A 150 -2.39 8.08 25.23
N ASN A 151 -2.99 9.06 24.54
CA ASN A 151 -2.27 10.00 23.67
C ASN A 151 -1.46 11.00 24.51
N LYS A 152 -0.32 10.53 25.03
CA LYS A 152 0.59 11.29 25.91
C LYS A 152 1.83 11.81 25.20
N GLY A 153 1.80 11.95 23.87
CA GLY A 153 2.93 12.51 23.13
C GLY A 153 4.14 11.58 23.11
N PHE A 154 3.96 10.38 22.53
CA PHE A 154 5.03 9.40 22.35
C PHE A 154 5.43 9.27 20.88
N GLU A 155 6.66 8.81 20.68
CA GLU A 155 7.22 8.53 19.37
C GLU A 155 8.06 7.25 19.45
N VAL A 156 7.83 6.35 18.51
CA VAL A 156 8.60 5.12 18.32
C VAL A 156 9.03 5.06 16.87
N LEU A 157 10.34 5.00 16.63
CA LEU A 157 10.94 4.97 15.30
C LEU A 157 11.60 3.62 15.08
N ALA A 158 11.20 2.91 14.03
CA ALA A 158 11.96 1.84 13.43
C ALA A 158 12.70 2.38 12.21
N SER A 159 14.02 2.30 12.19
CA SER A 159 14.86 2.69 11.04
C SER A 159 15.66 1.51 10.51
N HIS A 160 16.17 1.64 9.29
CA HIS A 160 16.97 0.60 8.64
C HIS A 160 16.23 -0.75 8.58
N VAL A 161 14.95 -0.70 8.24
CA VAL A 161 14.10 -1.88 8.15
C VAL A 161 14.51 -2.68 6.91
N ILE A 162 14.99 -3.91 7.13
CA ILE A 162 15.32 -4.92 6.13
C ILE A 162 14.42 -6.12 6.37
N SER A 163 13.61 -6.48 5.38
CA SER A 163 12.61 -7.53 5.51
C SER A 163 12.28 -8.17 4.16
N ASP A 164 11.99 -9.46 4.17
CA ASP A 164 11.21 -10.10 3.12
C ASP A 164 9.75 -10.23 3.57
N MET A 165 8.82 -9.95 2.67
CA MET A 165 7.40 -10.09 2.89
C MET A 165 6.80 -10.91 1.78
N THR A 166 5.93 -11.83 2.16
CA THR A 166 5.21 -12.70 1.25
C THR A 166 3.72 -12.46 1.43
N ILE A 167 3.02 -12.23 0.32
CA ILE A 167 1.59 -11.88 0.30
C ILE A 167 0.83 -13.02 -0.35
N TYR A 168 -0.21 -13.51 0.32
CA TYR A 168 -1.00 -14.65 -0.08
C TYR A 168 -2.50 -14.31 -0.13
N THR A 169 -3.25 -15.03 -0.98
CA THR A 169 -4.68 -15.28 -0.74
C THR A 169 -4.81 -16.49 0.19
N GLU A 170 -6.04 -16.92 0.51
CA GLU A 170 -6.29 -18.12 1.34
C GLU A 170 -5.50 -19.38 0.91
N LYS A 171 -5.07 -19.47 -0.35
CA LYS A 171 -4.43 -20.68 -0.90
C LYS A 171 -3.20 -20.43 -1.78
N GLU A 172 -2.91 -19.20 -2.19
CA GLU A 172 -1.90 -18.94 -3.22
C GLU A 172 -0.99 -17.75 -2.90
N LEU A 173 0.29 -17.88 -3.22
CA LEU A 173 1.26 -16.78 -3.18
C LEU A 173 0.99 -15.81 -4.35
N ILE A 174 0.79 -14.54 -4.02
CA ILE A 174 0.45 -13.47 -4.98
C ILE A 174 1.65 -12.57 -5.26
N ALA A 175 2.42 -12.25 -4.21
CA ALA A 175 3.55 -11.35 -4.35
C ALA A 175 4.65 -11.64 -3.32
N LEU A 176 5.88 -11.35 -3.73
CA LEU A 176 7.06 -11.29 -2.91
C LEU A 176 7.53 -9.84 -2.88
N VAL A 177 7.75 -9.30 -1.69
CA VAL A 177 8.21 -7.93 -1.45
C VAL A 177 9.53 -8.01 -0.69
N LEU A 178 10.57 -7.44 -1.25
CA LEU A 178 11.87 -7.30 -0.61
C LEU A 178 12.05 -5.85 -0.20
N ILE A 179 12.18 -5.62 1.10
CA ILE A 179 12.44 -4.32 1.69
C ILE A 179 13.92 -4.28 2.06
N ARG A 180 14.70 -3.44 1.38
CA ARG A 180 16.13 -3.29 1.65
C ARG A 180 16.45 -2.07 2.51
N ASN A 181 15.59 -1.06 2.46
CA ASN A 181 15.73 0.11 3.30
C ASN A 181 14.38 0.81 3.52
N GLY A 182 13.95 0.84 4.77
CA GLY A 182 12.75 1.55 5.20
C GLY A 182 12.86 2.14 6.59
N SER A 183 11.88 2.98 6.89
CA SER A 183 11.62 3.51 8.22
C SER A 183 10.12 3.59 8.49
N LEU A 184 9.74 3.26 9.71
CA LEU A 184 8.39 3.38 10.24
C LEU A 184 8.45 4.26 11.50
N ALA A 185 7.61 5.27 11.60
CA ALA A 185 7.48 6.08 12.80
C ALA A 185 6.04 6.02 13.29
N LEU A 186 5.85 5.50 14.50
CA LEU A 186 4.57 5.60 15.20
C LEU A 186 4.64 6.81 16.11
N SER A 187 3.74 7.77 15.89
CA SER A 187 3.64 8.96 16.73
C SER A 187 2.22 9.19 17.23
N SER A 188 2.14 9.73 18.43
CA SER A 188 0.90 10.19 19.03
C SER A 188 1.01 11.69 19.27
N ASN A 189 0.11 12.47 18.69
CA ASN A 189 0.06 13.90 18.94
C ASN A 189 -0.93 14.18 20.08
N SER A 190 -0.48 14.85 21.13
CA SER A 190 -1.32 15.20 22.30
C SER A 190 -2.50 16.11 21.94
N SER A 191 -2.47 16.80 20.80
CA SER A 191 -3.58 17.64 20.34
C SER A 191 -4.65 16.88 19.55
N THR A 192 -4.39 15.65 19.10
CA THR A 192 -5.33 14.84 18.32
C THR A 192 -5.66 13.53 19.03
N SER A 193 -6.91 13.08 18.97
CA SER A 193 -7.31 11.77 19.52
C SER A 193 -6.82 10.58 18.69
N THR A 194 -6.03 10.82 17.64
CA THR A 194 -5.55 9.82 16.69
C THR A 194 -4.02 9.69 16.74
N ASN A 195 -3.53 8.48 16.59
CA ASN A 195 -2.11 8.21 16.36
C ASN A 195 -1.85 8.13 14.86
N SER A 196 -0.62 8.37 14.42
CA SER A 196 -0.21 8.19 13.02
C SER A 196 0.98 7.24 12.92
N VAL A 197 0.96 6.42 11.88
CA VAL A 197 2.10 5.63 11.44
C VAL A 197 2.60 6.25 10.15
N ASP A 198 3.76 6.87 10.20
CA ASP A 198 4.47 7.38 9.03
C ASP A 198 5.38 6.28 8.49
N CYS A 199 5.31 6.04 7.20
CA CYS A 199 5.97 4.94 6.52
C CYS A 199 6.79 5.50 5.36
N LYS A 200 8.08 5.19 5.33
CA LYS A 200 8.97 5.58 4.25
C LYS A 200 9.86 4.43 3.84
N PHE A 201 9.71 3.98 2.60
CA PHE A 201 10.50 2.92 2.00
C PHE A 201 11.16 3.44 0.74
N THR A 202 12.47 3.30 0.64
CA THR A 202 13.26 3.88 -0.46
C THR A 202 13.74 2.84 -1.46
N ASP A 203 13.77 1.58 -1.05
CA ASP A 203 14.24 0.46 -1.86
C ASP A 203 13.35 -0.76 -1.57
N LEU A 204 12.23 -0.82 -2.31
CA LEU A 204 11.33 -1.97 -2.34
C LEU A 204 11.47 -2.65 -3.69
N THR A 205 11.68 -3.96 -3.71
CA THR A 205 11.49 -4.76 -4.92
C THR A 205 10.26 -5.63 -4.75
N VAL A 206 9.30 -5.48 -5.63
CA VAL A 206 8.07 -6.28 -5.64
C VAL A 206 8.08 -7.20 -6.84
N ARG A 207 7.84 -8.49 -6.62
CA ARG A 207 7.60 -9.48 -7.66
C ARG A 207 6.21 -10.06 -7.49
N VAL A 208 5.36 -9.79 -8.45
CA VAL A 208 3.99 -10.30 -8.53
C VAL A 208 4.03 -11.65 -9.25
N THR A 209 3.68 -12.70 -8.51
CA THR A 209 3.58 -14.07 -9.04
C THR A 209 2.19 -14.36 -9.59
N LYS A 210 1.15 -13.65 -9.10
CA LYS A 210 -0.23 -13.73 -9.59
C LYS A 210 -0.78 -12.33 -9.82
N PRO A 211 -0.80 -11.85 -11.08
CA PRO A 211 -1.31 -10.52 -11.42
C PRO A 211 -2.79 -10.29 -11.14
N ASP A 212 -3.65 -11.31 -11.36
CA ASP A 212 -5.10 -11.12 -11.37
C ASP A 212 -5.66 -10.67 -10.01
N PRO A 213 -5.29 -11.26 -8.85
CA PRO A 213 -5.74 -10.77 -7.54
C PRO A 213 -5.32 -9.33 -7.24
N ILE A 214 -4.14 -8.91 -7.72
CA ILE A 214 -3.66 -7.53 -7.57
C ILE A 214 -4.47 -6.59 -8.48
N GLY A 215 -4.70 -6.98 -9.72
CA GLY A 215 -5.56 -6.26 -10.66
C GLY A 215 -6.98 -6.08 -10.12
N SER A 216 -7.58 -7.13 -9.56
CA SER A 216 -8.88 -7.07 -8.89
C SER A 216 -8.86 -6.13 -7.68
N ALA A 217 -7.81 -6.15 -6.85
CA ALA A 217 -7.70 -5.21 -5.73
C ALA A 217 -7.61 -3.76 -6.21
N ILE A 218 -6.77 -3.48 -7.22
CA ILE A 218 -6.69 -2.15 -7.83
C ILE A 218 -8.05 -1.73 -8.38
N SER A 219 -8.75 -2.63 -9.09
CA SER A 219 -10.09 -2.37 -9.59
C SER A 219 -11.07 -2.07 -8.45
N SER A 220 -11.03 -2.82 -7.36
CA SER A 220 -11.88 -2.60 -6.19
C SER A 220 -11.61 -1.25 -5.53
N ILE A 221 -10.33 -0.85 -5.42
CA ILE A 221 -9.92 0.48 -4.92
C ILE A 221 -10.49 1.57 -5.83
N LEU A 222 -10.41 1.39 -7.15
CA LEU A 222 -10.86 2.40 -8.12
C LEU A 222 -12.40 2.50 -8.16
N SER A 223 -13.10 1.38 -8.09
CA SER A 223 -14.56 1.30 -8.19
C SER A 223 -15.30 1.49 -6.86
N ASP A 224 -14.60 1.82 -5.78
CA ASP A 224 -15.17 1.94 -4.43
C ASP A 224 -15.94 0.67 -3.98
N THR A 225 -15.43 -0.52 -4.33
CA THR A 225 -16.03 -1.82 -3.95
C THR A 225 -15.21 -2.54 -2.89
N GLU A 226 -15.75 -3.63 -2.34
CA GLU A 226 -15.08 -4.42 -1.30
C GLU A 226 -13.74 -4.98 -1.82
N LEU A 227 -12.70 -4.86 -0.99
CA LEU A 227 -11.36 -5.32 -1.34
C LEU A 227 -11.22 -6.81 -1.04
N PRO A 228 -10.48 -7.56 -1.88
CA PRO A 228 -10.11 -8.93 -1.54
C PRO A 228 -9.27 -8.95 -0.26
N VAL A 229 -9.49 -9.96 0.57
CA VAL A 229 -8.72 -10.18 1.79
C VAL A 229 -7.37 -10.78 1.42
N PHE A 230 -6.29 -10.11 1.82
CA PHE A 230 -4.93 -10.61 1.67
C PHE A 230 -4.37 -11.05 3.00
N GLN A 231 -3.45 -12.00 2.97
CA GLN A 231 -2.64 -12.40 4.12
C GLN A 231 -1.20 -12.03 3.84
N TYR A 232 -0.44 -11.70 4.88
CA TYR A 232 0.98 -11.48 4.73
C TYR A 232 1.78 -12.21 5.80
N LEU A 233 2.98 -12.59 5.42
CA LEU A 233 4.02 -13.07 6.32
C LEU A 233 5.28 -12.27 6.02
N SER A 234 5.70 -11.46 6.98
CA SER A 234 6.89 -10.62 6.93
C SER A 234 7.95 -11.21 7.83
N HIS A 235 9.13 -11.48 7.28
CA HIS A 235 10.30 -11.83 8.04
C HIS A 235 11.23 -10.61 8.08
N ILE A 236 11.34 -10.02 9.27
CA ILE A 236 12.18 -8.86 9.54
C ILE A 236 13.57 -9.36 9.91
N HIS A 237 14.50 -9.26 8.96
CA HIS A 237 15.90 -9.59 9.20
C HIS A 237 16.53 -8.61 10.19
N GLU A 238 16.24 -7.32 10.01
CA GLU A 238 16.84 -6.26 10.80
C GLU A 238 15.93 -5.02 10.86
N ALA A 239 15.80 -4.44 12.04
CA ALA A 239 15.26 -3.10 12.22
C ALA A 239 15.83 -2.46 13.50
N CYS A 240 16.25 -1.20 13.41
CA CYS A 240 16.71 -0.42 14.55
C CYS A 240 15.52 0.29 15.20
N LEU A 241 15.08 -0.20 16.36
CA LEU A 241 13.96 0.36 17.11
C LEU A 241 14.47 1.38 18.14
N LYS A 242 13.99 2.61 18.04
CA LYS A 242 14.28 3.71 18.94
C LYS A 242 12.98 4.22 19.57
N SER A 243 12.97 4.24 20.89
CA SER A 243 11.90 4.79 21.72
C SER A 243 12.53 5.66 22.81
N ARG A 244 11.71 6.39 23.57
CA ARG A 244 12.18 7.06 24.80
C ARG A 244 12.68 6.08 25.86
N LEU A 245 12.13 4.86 25.88
CA LEU A 245 12.42 3.86 26.91
C LEU A 245 13.66 3.02 26.62
N PHE A 246 14.05 2.90 25.34
CA PHE A 246 15.18 2.08 24.91
C PHE A 246 15.55 2.33 23.45
N THR A 247 16.75 1.90 23.08
CA THR A 247 17.17 1.72 21.69
C THR A 247 17.70 0.30 21.53
N THR A 248 17.21 -0.43 20.53
CA THR A 248 17.59 -1.83 20.31
C THR A 248 17.53 -2.22 18.84
N LYS A 249 18.14 -3.34 18.50
CA LYS A 249 18.07 -3.97 17.18
C LYS A 249 17.12 -5.16 17.24
N LEU A 250 16.02 -5.06 16.51
CA LEU A 250 15.15 -6.19 16.22
C LEU A 250 15.79 -6.99 15.09
N SER A 251 15.85 -8.31 15.24
CA SER A 251 16.45 -9.20 14.25
C SER A 251 15.78 -10.55 14.25
N ASN A 252 15.65 -11.13 13.05
CA ASN A 252 15.06 -12.45 12.82
C ASN A 252 13.65 -12.59 13.41
N LEU A 253 12.82 -11.56 13.26
CA LEU A 253 11.44 -11.61 13.70
C LEU A 253 10.55 -12.07 12.55
N THR A 254 9.59 -12.94 12.85
CA THR A 254 8.57 -13.32 11.89
C THR A 254 7.23 -12.78 12.36
N ILE A 255 6.62 -11.93 11.55
CA ILE A 255 5.34 -11.27 11.84
C ILE A 255 4.38 -11.60 10.69
N GLY A 256 3.27 -12.24 11.00
CA GLY A 256 2.21 -12.51 10.04
C GLY A 256 0.88 -11.96 10.52
N SER A 257 0.01 -11.59 9.59
CA SER A 257 -1.39 -11.32 9.89
C SER A 257 -2.29 -12.23 9.07
N ALA A 258 -3.33 -12.75 9.72
CA ALA A 258 -4.34 -13.57 9.08
C ALA A 258 -5.26 -12.76 8.15
N ASN A 259 -5.35 -11.44 8.29
CA ASN A 259 -6.21 -10.58 7.46
C ASN A 259 -5.62 -9.17 7.33
N LEU A 260 -4.99 -8.88 6.20
CA LEU A 260 -4.68 -7.52 5.76
C LEU A 260 -5.93 -6.92 5.11
N SER A 261 -6.70 -6.16 5.90
CA SER A 261 -7.66 -5.22 5.32
C SER A 261 -6.91 -3.95 4.94
N ILE A 262 -6.75 -3.71 3.64
CA ILE A 262 -6.16 -2.46 3.15
C ILE A 262 -7.25 -1.39 3.38
N PRO A 263 -7.04 -0.42 4.29
CA PRO A 263 -8.03 0.61 4.52
C PRO A 263 -8.22 1.42 3.25
N TYR A 264 -9.48 1.76 2.97
CA TYR A 264 -9.88 2.73 1.95
C TYR A 264 -8.96 3.95 1.99
N ALA A 265 -8.07 4.09 1.00
CA ALA A 265 -7.30 5.31 0.83
C ALA A 265 -8.22 6.34 0.17
N ALA A 266 -8.72 7.30 0.96
CA ALA A 266 -9.09 8.58 0.37
C ALA A 266 -7.78 9.20 -0.14
N PHE A 267 -7.42 8.95 -1.41
CA PHE A 267 -6.33 9.66 -2.07
C PHE A 267 -6.68 11.16 -1.99
N GLN A 268 -6.17 11.84 -0.97
CA GLN A 268 -6.46 13.24 -0.78
C GLN A 268 -5.78 14.03 -1.89
N LYS A 269 -6.52 15.02 -2.37
CA LYS A 269 -6.29 15.92 -3.49
C LYS A 269 -4.93 16.64 -3.48
N ASP A 270 -4.19 16.57 -2.38
CA ASP A 270 -2.96 17.31 -2.13
C ASP A 270 -1.68 16.46 -2.30
N SER A 271 -1.78 15.25 -2.87
CA SER A 271 -0.59 14.56 -3.38
C SER A 271 0.01 15.43 -4.50
N LYS A 272 0.92 16.32 -4.13
CA LYS A 272 1.83 16.99 -5.04
C LYS A 272 2.60 15.89 -5.75
N ARG A 273 2.10 15.47 -6.91
CA ARG A 273 2.83 14.68 -7.89
C ARG A 273 4.17 15.37 -8.10
N THR A 274 5.20 14.84 -7.46
CA THR A 274 6.56 15.21 -7.72
C THR A 274 7.07 14.20 -8.73
N ASN A 275 7.05 14.62 -10.00
CA ASN A 275 7.81 14.15 -11.17
C ASN A 275 8.64 12.86 -11.01
N SER A 276 7.98 11.74 -10.75
CA SER A 276 8.56 10.40 -10.80
C SER A 276 7.59 9.57 -11.63
N SER A 277 7.84 9.26 -12.90
CA SER A 277 8.98 9.44 -13.77
C SER A 277 8.42 9.48 -15.19
N GLU A 278 8.91 10.36 -16.08
CA GLU A 278 8.60 10.28 -17.51
C GLU A 278 8.84 8.85 -18.06
N SER A 279 9.71 8.06 -17.42
CA SER A 279 10.09 6.71 -17.85
C SER A 279 8.96 5.68 -17.78
N PHE A 280 8.09 5.66 -16.77
CA PHE A 280 7.02 4.63 -16.72
C PHE A 280 5.97 4.85 -17.81
N PHE A 281 5.41 6.06 -17.91
CA PHE A 281 4.38 6.34 -18.93
C PHE A 281 4.97 6.24 -20.34
N ASN A 282 6.21 6.67 -20.57
CA ASN A 282 6.86 6.49 -21.87
C ASN A 282 7.12 5.00 -22.17
N TRP A 283 7.54 4.21 -21.18
CA TRP A 283 7.67 2.76 -21.31
C TRP A 283 6.32 2.11 -21.65
N LEU A 284 5.25 2.48 -20.92
CA LEU A 284 3.90 1.97 -21.13
C LEU A 284 3.40 2.28 -22.54
N LEU A 285 3.52 3.53 -22.98
CA LEU A 285 3.12 3.96 -24.33
C LEU A 285 3.92 3.22 -25.42
N HIS A 286 5.23 3.02 -25.21
CA HIS A 286 6.08 2.30 -26.14
C HIS A 286 5.69 0.80 -26.24
N HIS A 287 5.46 0.15 -25.11
CA HIS A 287 5.20 -1.30 -25.05
C HIS A 287 3.72 -1.65 -25.28
N ALA A 288 2.80 -0.70 -25.11
CA ALA A 288 1.39 -0.85 -25.50
C ALA A 288 1.23 -1.06 -27.01
N ASN A 289 2.23 -0.65 -27.82
CA ASN A 289 2.34 -1.01 -29.24
C ASN A 289 1.00 -0.89 -30.00
N MET A 290 0.39 0.29 -29.89
CA MET A 290 -0.94 0.56 -30.44
C MET A 290 -0.89 0.55 -31.98
N LEU A 291 -1.78 -0.20 -32.61
CA LEU A 291 -2.01 -0.15 -34.06
C LEU A 291 -3.39 0.43 -34.34
N LEU A 292 -3.46 1.34 -35.31
CA LEU A 292 -4.72 1.89 -35.79
C LEU A 292 -5.30 0.95 -36.84
N GLY A 293 -6.50 0.43 -36.57
CA GLY A 293 -7.24 -0.41 -37.50
C GLY A 293 -7.98 0.43 -38.53
N GLN A 294 -9.01 1.15 -38.09
CA GLN A 294 -9.86 1.97 -38.94
C GLN A 294 -10.35 3.23 -38.23
N ILE A 295 -10.70 4.25 -39.02
CA ILE A 295 -11.32 5.49 -38.56
C ILE A 295 -12.67 5.61 -39.24
N VAL A 296 -13.73 5.65 -38.43
CA VAL A 296 -15.12 5.74 -38.88
C VAL A 296 -15.66 7.11 -38.55
N TYR A 297 -16.29 7.76 -39.53
CA TYR A 297 -17.03 8.99 -39.29
C TYR A 297 -18.26 8.71 -38.43
N ASP A 298 -18.43 9.46 -37.33
CA ASP A 298 -19.59 9.34 -36.44
C ASP A 298 -20.59 10.47 -36.71
N SER A 299 -20.17 11.72 -36.49
CA SER A 299 -21.04 12.88 -36.72
C SER A 299 -20.24 14.16 -36.93
N SER A 300 -20.88 15.18 -37.49
CA SER A 300 -20.32 16.52 -37.61
C SER A 300 -21.40 17.58 -37.38
N SER A 301 -20.98 18.70 -36.81
CA SER A 301 -21.78 19.91 -36.63
C SER A 301 -20.99 21.12 -37.13
N ALA A 302 -21.57 22.32 -37.02
CA ALA A 302 -20.86 23.56 -37.37
C ALA A 302 -19.61 23.82 -36.51
N ASP A 303 -19.53 23.18 -35.34
CA ASP A 303 -18.55 23.44 -34.30
C ASP A 303 -17.75 22.19 -33.86
N GLU A 304 -18.16 20.98 -34.27
CA GLU A 304 -17.52 19.74 -33.82
C GLU A 304 -17.47 18.68 -34.92
N LEU A 305 -16.41 17.86 -34.92
CA LEU A 305 -16.28 16.66 -35.74
C LEU A 305 -16.00 15.47 -34.81
N ALA A 306 -16.86 14.45 -34.85
CA ALA A 306 -16.70 13.22 -34.10
C ALA A 306 -16.31 12.06 -35.02
N VAL A 307 -15.28 11.33 -34.60
CA VAL A 307 -14.81 10.10 -35.27
C VAL A 307 -14.66 8.98 -34.25
N LEU A 308 -14.92 7.75 -34.69
CA LEU A 308 -14.65 6.54 -33.94
C LEU A 308 -13.37 5.91 -34.51
N VAL A 309 -12.41 5.63 -33.64
CA VAL A 309 -11.13 5.04 -33.99
C VAL A 309 -11.04 3.66 -33.37
N ASP A 310 -10.77 2.67 -34.20
CA ASP A 310 -10.49 1.30 -33.80
C ASP A 310 -8.99 1.15 -33.57
N CYS A 311 -8.60 0.81 -32.34
CA CYS A 311 -7.21 0.66 -31.92
C CYS A 311 -6.96 -0.75 -31.40
N ASP A 312 -5.99 -1.44 -31.98
CA ASP A 312 -5.45 -2.68 -31.44
C ASP A 312 -4.32 -2.38 -30.47
N ILE A 313 -4.56 -2.58 -29.17
CA ILE A 313 -3.57 -2.32 -28.12
C ILE A 313 -3.01 -3.63 -27.55
N ASN A 314 -1.72 -3.64 -27.23
CA ASN A 314 -1.10 -4.68 -26.42
C ASN A 314 -1.20 -4.30 -24.94
N ASN A 315 -1.35 -5.27 -24.05
CA ASN A 315 -1.30 -5.07 -22.60
C ASN A 315 0.11 -5.40 -22.07
N PRO A 316 1.02 -4.42 -21.95
CA PRO A 316 2.41 -4.70 -21.56
C PRO A 316 2.56 -5.09 -20.10
N VAL A 317 1.56 -4.80 -19.26
CA VAL A 317 1.58 -5.08 -17.82
C VAL A 317 1.05 -6.49 -17.53
N LYS A 318 0.38 -7.14 -18.48
CA LYS A 318 -0.24 -8.48 -18.31
C LYS A 318 -1.14 -8.58 -17.06
N MET A 319 -1.80 -7.47 -16.70
CA MET A 319 -2.84 -7.41 -15.66
C MET A 319 -4.19 -7.24 -16.32
N SER A 320 -5.21 -7.96 -15.85
CA SER A 320 -6.58 -7.69 -16.25
C SER A 320 -7.11 -6.47 -15.50
N PHE A 321 -7.66 -5.51 -16.23
CA PHE A 321 -8.32 -4.33 -15.67
C PHE A 321 -9.62 -4.09 -16.43
N ALA A 322 -10.72 -3.81 -15.72
CA ALA A 322 -11.98 -3.44 -16.32
C ALA A 322 -12.52 -2.17 -15.67
N SER A 323 -12.92 -1.20 -16.50
CA SER A 323 -13.71 -0.05 -16.10
C SER A 323 -15.03 -0.07 -16.84
N SER A 324 -16.12 -0.11 -16.06
CA SER A 324 -17.48 0.09 -16.57
C SER A 324 -17.82 1.56 -16.80
N ASP A 325 -16.97 2.47 -16.34
CA ASP A 325 -17.21 3.91 -16.41
C ASP A 325 -16.64 4.48 -17.71
N ALA A 326 -17.34 5.46 -18.27
CA ALA A 326 -16.83 6.21 -19.40
C ALA A 326 -15.57 6.99 -18.98
N ILE A 327 -14.47 6.74 -19.68
CA ILE A 327 -13.19 7.44 -19.50
C ILE A 327 -13.12 8.53 -20.55
N SER A 328 -12.84 9.78 -20.15
CA SER A 328 -12.68 10.88 -21.10
C SER A 328 -11.50 11.78 -20.74
N PHE A 329 -10.78 12.20 -21.77
CA PHE A 329 -9.61 13.06 -21.70
C PHE A 329 -9.80 14.27 -22.61
N GLU A 330 -9.38 15.43 -22.13
CA GLU A 330 -9.18 16.62 -22.94
C GLU A 330 -7.75 16.62 -23.48
N TYR A 331 -7.56 16.87 -24.77
CA TYR A 331 -6.23 17.05 -25.34
C TYR A 331 -6.04 18.50 -25.80
N PHE A 332 -4.82 18.97 -25.60
CA PHE A 332 -4.42 20.36 -25.81
C PHE A 332 -3.27 20.42 -26.80
N PHE A 333 -3.31 21.42 -27.67
CA PHE A 333 -2.24 21.78 -28.59
C PHE A 333 -1.88 23.24 -28.36
N ASN A 334 -0.61 23.54 -28.10
CA ASN A 334 -0.17 24.89 -27.71
C ASN A 334 -1.04 25.53 -26.61
N SER A 335 -1.34 24.74 -25.56
CA SER A 335 -2.19 25.14 -24.42
C SER A 335 -3.65 25.47 -24.74
N SER A 336 -4.11 25.24 -25.97
CA SER A 336 -5.52 25.38 -26.36
C SER A 336 -6.18 24.02 -26.43
N GLN A 337 -7.38 23.87 -25.85
CA GLN A 337 -8.15 22.62 -25.93
C GLN A 337 -8.61 22.41 -27.37
N VAL A 338 -8.19 21.31 -27.99
CA VAL A 338 -8.55 20.97 -29.38
C VAL A 338 -9.68 19.96 -29.43
N GLY A 339 -9.91 19.22 -28.34
CA GLY A 339 -11.11 18.39 -28.22
C GLY A 339 -11.05 17.40 -27.07
N THR A 340 -11.82 16.33 -27.21
CA THR A 340 -11.96 15.27 -26.21
C THR A 340 -11.82 13.88 -26.82
N ILE A 341 -11.20 12.98 -26.08
CA ILE A 341 -11.11 11.54 -26.38
C ILE A 341 -11.90 10.82 -25.31
N SER A 342 -12.88 10.00 -25.69
CA SER A 342 -13.72 9.26 -24.76
C SER A 342 -13.89 7.79 -25.14
N MET A 343 -14.01 6.94 -24.13
CA MET A 343 -14.22 5.50 -24.24
C MET A 343 -15.33 5.13 -23.25
N ASP A 344 -16.39 4.47 -23.70
CA ASP A 344 -17.56 4.18 -22.86
C ASP A 344 -17.27 3.10 -21.80
N SER A 345 -16.42 2.13 -22.16
CA SER A 345 -15.86 1.16 -21.24
C SER A 345 -14.46 0.78 -21.71
N LEU A 346 -13.61 0.38 -20.77
CA LEU A 346 -12.26 -0.10 -21.06
C LEU A 346 -12.08 -1.43 -20.34
N THR A 347 -11.99 -2.50 -21.11
CA THR A 347 -11.57 -3.81 -20.58
C THR A 347 -10.24 -4.14 -21.23
N VAL A 348 -9.22 -4.29 -20.39
CA VAL A 348 -7.89 -4.74 -20.77
C VAL A 348 -7.72 -6.14 -20.18
N GLU A 349 -7.75 -7.16 -21.02
CA GLU A 349 -7.57 -8.56 -20.59
C GLU A 349 -6.09 -8.91 -20.40
N ARG A 350 -5.82 -9.97 -19.63
CA ARG A 350 -4.50 -10.58 -19.50
C ARG A 350 -4.27 -11.54 -20.67
N THR A 351 -3.86 -11.01 -21.81
CA THR A 351 -3.51 -11.80 -22.98
C THR A 351 -2.31 -11.19 -23.68
N ASP A 352 -1.49 -12.04 -24.30
CA ASP A 352 -0.42 -11.62 -25.20
C ASP A 352 -0.97 -11.22 -26.59
N LEU A 353 -2.27 -11.42 -26.82
CA LEU A 353 -2.97 -10.97 -28.00
C LEU A 353 -3.34 -9.50 -27.87
N ARG A 354 -3.28 -8.80 -29.01
CA ARG A 354 -3.81 -7.44 -29.13
C ARG A 354 -5.32 -7.44 -28.91
N GLN A 355 -5.80 -6.40 -28.25
CA GLN A 355 -7.22 -6.20 -27.98
C GLN A 355 -7.71 -4.98 -28.75
N ALA A 356 -8.83 -5.16 -29.44
CA ALA A 356 -9.51 -4.08 -30.14
C ALA A 356 -10.24 -3.19 -29.15
N VAL A 357 -9.96 -1.89 -29.23
CA VAL A 357 -10.52 -0.88 -28.35
C VAL A 357 -11.03 0.28 -29.18
N TRP A 358 -12.32 0.57 -29.03
CA TRP A 358 -12.98 1.67 -29.71
C TRP A 358 -12.85 2.96 -28.91
N VAL A 359 -12.36 3.99 -29.58
CA VAL A 359 -12.13 5.31 -29.00
C VAL A 359 -12.93 6.34 -29.79
N LYS A 360 -13.76 7.11 -29.11
CA LYS A 360 -14.44 8.26 -29.72
C LYS A 360 -13.58 9.51 -29.56
N ILE A 361 -13.21 10.12 -30.67
CA ILE A 361 -12.48 11.39 -30.69
C ILE A 361 -13.45 12.47 -31.18
N VAL A 362 -13.67 13.50 -30.36
CA VAL A 362 -14.42 14.69 -30.73
C VAL A 362 -13.43 15.84 -30.88
N LEU A 363 -13.27 16.33 -32.10
CA LEU A 363 -12.50 17.52 -32.43
C LEU A 363 -13.42 18.73 -32.33
N LYS A 364 -13.05 19.74 -31.55
CA LYS A 364 -13.80 20.99 -31.44
C LYS A 364 -13.19 22.02 -32.37
N LYS A 365 -14.04 22.83 -33.00
CA LYS A 365 -13.64 24.02 -33.73
C LYS A 365 -13.12 25.05 -32.75
N SER A 366 -11.80 25.05 -32.55
CA SER A 366 -11.13 26.03 -31.71
C SER A 366 -11.26 27.43 -32.35
N PRO A 367 -11.55 28.49 -31.57
CA PRO A 367 -11.59 29.88 -32.07
C PRO A 367 -10.22 30.39 -32.54
N VAL A 368 -9.14 29.71 -32.17
CA VAL A 368 -7.79 29.88 -32.73
C VAL A 368 -7.59 28.71 -33.68
N ASP A 369 -7.52 28.93 -35.01
CA ASP A 369 -7.23 28.09 -36.19
C ASP A 369 -6.84 26.58 -36.01
N GLY A 370 -7.27 25.87 -34.98
CA GLY A 370 -6.44 24.89 -34.27
C GLY A 370 -6.57 23.45 -34.74
N VAL A 371 -7.55 23.15 -35.59
CA VAL A 371 -7.66 21.82 -36.20
C VAL A 371 -6.72 21.71 -37.41
N GLY A 372 -6.52 22.80 -38.16
CA GLY A 372 -5.68 22.84 -39.35
C GLY A 372 -4.20 22.53 -39.09
N PRO A 373 -3.52 23.22 -38.15
CA PRO A 373 -2.15 22.97 -37.76
C PRO A 373 -1.93 21.58 -37.16
N VAL A 374 -2.90 21.06 -36.39
CA VAL A 374 -2.84 19.71 -35.82
C VAL A 374 -2.91 18.66 -36.93
N LEU A 375 -3.88 18.77 -37.85
CA LEU A 375 -3.98 17.89 -39.01
C LEU A 375 -2.77 18.01 -39.94
N SER A 376 -2.28 19.24 -40.18
CA SER A 376 -1.09 19.47 -40.99
C SER A 376 0.16 18.84 -40.40
N ALA A 377 0.34 18.91 -39.08
CA ALA A 377 1.50 18.35 -38.38
C ALA A 377 1.43 16.80 -38.29
N LEU A 378 0.21 16.23 -38.16
CA LEU A 378 -0.01 14.79 -38.26
C LEU A 378 0.26 14.26 -39.68
N ILE A 379 -0.11 15.02 -40.72
CA ILE A 379 0.11 14.65 -42.13
C ILE A 379 1.57 14.85 -42.55
N SER A 380 2.26 15.88 -42.05
CA SER A 380 3.67 16.14 -42.40
C SER A 380 4.65 15.13 -41.79
N GLY A 381 4.22 14.38 -40.77
CA GLY A 381 5.06 13.42 -40.05
C GLY A 381 6.04 14.06 -39.08
N ASP A 382 5.87 15.37 -38.79
CA ASP A 382 6.67 16.05 -37.78
C ASP A 382 6.31 15.57 -36.37
N PRO A 383 7.27 15.50 -35.43
CA PRO A 383 6.98 15.14 -34.06
C PRO A 383 6.10 16.22 -33.41
N VAL A 384 4.81 15.89 -33.23
CA VAL A 384 3.83 16.79 -32.64
C VAL A 384 3.73 16.52 -31.13
N LYS A 385 3.82 17.60 -30.35
CA LYS A 385 3.63 17.55 -28.89
C LYS A 385 2.20 17.89 -28.52
N PHE A 386 1.62 17.08 -27.65
CA PHE A 386 0.29 17.31 -27.08
C PHE A 386 0.35 17.22 -25.56
N ASP A 387 -0.55 17.95 -24.92
CA ASP A 387 -0.86 17.73 -23.50
C ASP A 387 -2.21 17.03 -23.39
N MET A 388 -2.36 16.16 -22.40
CA MET A 388 -3.61 15.43 -22.11
C MET A 388 -3.98 15.56 -20.65
N LYS A 389 -5.25 15.82 -20.38
CA LYS A 389 -5.80 15.95 -19.02
C LYS A 389 -7.08 15.15 -18.89
N GLY A 390 -7.22 14.35 -17.82
CA GLY A 390 -8.49 13.67 -17.55
C GLY A 390 -9.63 14.64 -17.26
N THR A 391 -10.83 14.33 -17.76
CA THR A 391 -12.06 15.07 -17.43
C THR A 391 -12.56 14.72 -16.03
N GLN A 392 -13.39 15.59 -15.44
CA GLN A 392 -13.99 15.32 -14.13
C GLN A 392 -14.91 14.10 -14.20
N SER A 393 -14.58 13.06 -13.45
CA SER A 393 -15.43 11.90 -13.23
C SER A 393 -15.70 11.70 -11.74
N LYS A 394 -16.88 11.18 -11.42
CA LYS A 394 -17.35 11.00 -10.06
C LYS A 394 -16.89 9.68 -9.43
N GLN A 395 -16.53 8.68 -10.23
CA GLN A 395 -16.24 7.31 -9.77
C GLN A 395 -15.14 6.66 -10.63
N GLY A 396 -14.63 5.52 -10.17
CA GLY A 396 -13.81 4.61 -10.98
C GLY A 396 -12.43 5.14 -11.35
N LEU A 397 -11.89 4.56 -12.43
CA LEU A 397 -10.65 4.99 -13.06
C LEU A 397 -10.72 6.45 -13.54
N GLY A 398 -11.89 6.94 -13.97
CA GLY A 398 -12.06 8.34 -14.36
C GLY A 398 -11.70 9.32 -13.25
N LYS A 399 -12.06 9.02 -11.99
CA LYS A 399 -11.71 9.83 -10.81
C LYS A 399 -10.21 9.84 -10.52
N LEU A 400 -9.47 8.78 -10.87
CA LEU A 400 -8.01 8.78 -10.80
C LEU A 400 -7.43 9.64 -11.93
N LEU A 401 -7.89 9.41 -13.16
CA LEU A 401 -7.39 10.04 -14.37
C LEU A 401 -7.60 11.55 -14.40
N GLN A 402 -8.59 12.11 -13.70
CA GLN A 402 -8.75 13.57 -13.57
C GLN A 402 -7.54 14.26 -12.91
N HIS A 403 -6.74 13.51 -12.14
CA HIS A 403 -5.51 14.00 -11.51
C HIS A 403 -4.27 13.76 -12.39
N VAL A 404 -4.44 13.13 -13.55
CA VAL A 404 -3.38 12.87 -14.51
C VAL A 404 -3.38 13.99 -15.55
N HIS A 405 -2.33 14.81 -15.50
CA HIS A 405 -1.96 15.72 -16.57
C HIS A 405 -0.64 15.23 -17.16
N LEU A 406 -0.69 14.75 -18.39
CA LEU A 406 0.48 14.37 -19.16
C LEU A 406 0.84 15.54 -20.06
N GLN A 407 2.10 15.99 -19.98
CA GLN A 407 2.61 17.11 -20.77
C GLN A 407 3.63 16.60 -21.76
N ASN A 408 3.76 17.28 -22.90
CA ASN A 408 4.76 16.99 -23.92
C ASN A 408 4.73 15.56 -24.48
N ILE A 409 3.55 14.94 -24.59
CA ILE A 409 3.41 13.63 -25.24
C ILE A 409 3.80 13.79 -26.71
N ILE A 410 4.79 13.01 -27.16
CA ILE A 410 5.19 12.92 -28.57
C ILE A 410 4.42 11.77 -29.18
N LEU A 411 3.52 12.07 -30.13
CA LEU A 411 2.85 11.02 -30.89
C LEU A 411 3.87 10.30 -31.77
N PRO A 412 3.94 8.95 -31.72
CA PRO A 412 4.74 8.22 -32.69
C PRO A 412 4.16 8.42 -34.11
N PRO A 413 5.00 8.35 -35.15
CA PRO A 413 4.53 8.46 -36.52
C PRO A 413 3.47 7.39 -36.80
N LEU A 414 2.27 7.81 -37.22
CA LEU A 414 1.16 6.92 -37.49
C LEU A 414 1.50 6.04 -38.71
N GLN A 415 1.73 4.75 -38.46
CA GLN A 415 1.88 3.77 -39.53
C GLN A 415 0.50 3.27 -39.94
N PHE A 416 0.01 3.71 -41.10
CA PHE A 416 -1.15 3.10 -41.70
C PHE A 416 -0.78 1.69 -42.18
N ASN A 417 -1.61 0.71 -41.82
CA ASN A 417 -1.44 -0.66 -42.27
C ASN A 417 -1.65 -0.69 -43.79
N ARG A 418 -0.58 -0.51 -44.57
CA ARG A 418 -0.61 -0.76 -46.01
C ARG A 418 -0.79 -2.26 -46.18
N ARG A 419 -2.04 -2.70 -46.35
CA ARG A 419 -2.30 -3.96 -47.06
C ARG A 419 -1.49 -3.87 -48.35
N ASN A 420 -0.64 -4.86 -48.59
CA ASN A 420 0.10 -5.02 -49.83
C ASN A 420 -0.89 -5.11 -51.00
N ASP A 421 -1.26 -3.98 -51.58
CA ASP A 421 -1.81 -3.86 -52.93
C ASP A 421 -0.64 -3.71 -53.91
N ASP A 422 0.34 -4.61 -53.83
CA ASP A 422 1.28 -4.88 -54.92
C ASP A 422 0.66 -5.98 -55.80
N ALA A 423 -0.39 -5.60 -56.55
CA ALA A 423 -0.92 -6.40 -57.65
C ALA A 423 -1.60 -5.50 -58.69
N GLY A 424 -0.80 -4.94 -59.61
CA GLY A 424 -1.24 -4.30 -60.86
C GLY A 424 -1.83 -2.90 -60.65
N ILE A 425 -1.36 -1.86 -61.33
CA ILE A 425 -1.44 -1.71 -62.78
C ILE A 425 -0.22 -0.92 -63.25
N ALA A 426 0.57 -1.52 -64.15
CA ALA A 426 1.47 -0.75 -65.02
C ALA A 426 0.61 -0.01 -66.05
N CYS A 427 0.73 1.31 -66.10
CA CYS A 427 0.26 2.10 -67.24
C CYS A 427 1.42 2.24 -68.23
N GLU A 428 1.16 1.89 -69.50
CA GLU A 428 1.92 2.37 -70.67
C GLU A 428 1.81 3.89 -70.82
#